data_AF-A0AAV6WCD1-F1
#
_entry.id   AF-A0AAV6WCD1-F1
#
_cell.length_a   1.000
_cell.length_b   1.000
_cell.length_c   1.000
_cell.angle_alpha   90.00
_cell.angle_beta   90.00
_cell.angle_gamma   90.00
#
_symmetry.space_group_name_H-M   'P 1'
#
loop_
_entity.id
_entity.type
_entity.pdbx_description
1 polymer ?
#
loop_
_entity_poly.entity_id
_entity_poly.type
_entity_poly.pdbx_seq_one_letter_code
_entity_poly.pdbx_strand_id
1 'polypeptide(L)'
;MVGFTKAFDWKVGQFIMVALLVMIASFYTGTLFSNNSSSSLYVPPQQHDVQHKQHPTANASSPTSGVFTNKVSLTYRTEPLSIPETGMNICPLTYNEYIPCHDISYIKELLPKLDLSRREELERHCPPLNRRLFCLVPPPVDYKIPIRWPTSRDYVWRSNVNHTHLAEVKGGQNWVHEKDQLWWFPGGGTHFKHGAPEYIQRLGNMTTNETGDLHSAGIFQVLDVGCGVASFSAYLLPLNIQTMSFAPKDGHENQIQFALERGIGAMISAISTKQLPYPSNSFEMVHCSRCRVDWHENDGILIKEVDRLLRVNGYFVYSAPPAYRKDKDFPLIWDMLMNLTSAMCWKLIARQVQTAIWIKQDNNLCLQQNAQQKFISICESTDVAKPSWKTPLRNCVAERTFQKLPPKPQRLSEYSGTLNKLGINREKFLLDTIYWQDQIRQYWRLMNIEEKDVRNVMDMNAFLGGFAVVLNTWPVWVMNVVPANMNNTLSAIYDRGLIGAFHDWCEPFSTYPRTYDLLHANRLFTNYRNREEGCLLEDIMLEMDRILRPQGYVIIRGEDDDVISRVKDLAPKFLWETQLHFLENDQKKMEPVLFCQKKFWAVV
;
A
#
# COMPACT_ATOMS: atom_id res chain seq x y z
N MET A 1 13.39 -58.60 -30.14
CA MET A 1 14.55 -58.22 -30.99
C MET A 1 14.23 -56.90 -31.66
N VAL A 2 15.05 -55.88 -31.40
CA VAL A 2 15.66 -54.90 -32.34
C VAL A 2 16.15 -53.77 -31.41
N GLY A 3 17.47 -53.72 -31.22
CA GLY A 3 18.13 -52.71 -30.41
C GLY A 3 18.42 -51.46 -31.22
N PHE A 4 18.42 -50.31 -30.55
CA PHE A 4 19.04 -49.08 -31.03
C PHE A 4 19.91 -48.50 -29.92
N THR A 5 21.19 -48.85 -29.94
CA THR A 5 22.26 -48.08 -29.29
C THR A 5 22.81 -47.10 -30.32
N LYS A 6 22.57 -45.80 -30.14
CA LYS A 6 23.34 -44.76 -30.82
C LYS A 6 24.42 -44.27 -29.88
N ALA A 7 25.66 -44.59 -30.26
CA ALA A 7 26.86 -44.10 -29.63
C ALA A 7 26.88 -42.57 -29.62
N PHE A 8 27.13 -42.00 -28.45
CA PHE A 8 27.42 -40.59 -28.27
C PHE A 8 28.77 -40.33 -28.93
N ASP A 9 28.78 -39.53 -30.00
CA ASP A 9 29.98 -39.22 -30.76
C ASP A 9 30.96 -38.44 -29.86
N TRP A 10 32.06 -39.10 -29.49
CA TRP A 10 33.09 -38.59 -28.58
C TRP A 10 33.63 -37.21 -29.03
N LYS A 11 33.60 -36.92 -30.34
CA LYS A 11 34.01 -35.61 -30.88
C LYS A 11 33.04 -34.49 -30.52
N VAL A 12 31.74 -34.76 -30.43
CA VAL A 12 30.72 -33.78 -30.05
C VAL A 12 30.83 -33.47 -28.54
N GLY A 13 31.10 -34.47 -27.72
CA GLY A 13 31.36 -34.28 -26.28
C GLY A 13 32.59 -33.41 -26.00
N GLN A 14 33.68 -33.60 -26.77
CA GLN A 14 34.88 -32.79 -26.64
C GLN A 14 34.65 -31.32 -27.06
N PHE A 15 33.90 -31.08 -28.14
CA PHE A 15 33.56 -29.72 -28.57
C PHE A 15 32.71 -28.97 -27.54
N ILE A 16 31.73 -29.64 -26.92
CA ILE A 16 30.89 -29.04 -25.88
C ILE A 16 31.71 -28.70 -24.64
N MET A 17 32.64 -29.56 -24.23
CA MET A 17 33.53 -29.31 -23.09
C MET A 17 34.50 -28.14 -23.35
N VAL A 18 35.07 -28.04 -24.55
CA VAL A 18 35.93 -26.91 -24.92
C VAL A 18 35.14 -25.60 -24.94
N ALA A 19 33.92 -25.59 -25.49
CA ALA A 19 33.06 -24.40 -25.49
C ALA A 19 32.70 -23.96 -24.06
N LEU A 20 32.41 -24.90 -23.16
CA LEU A 20 32.13 -24.62 -21.75
C LEU A 20 33.35 -24.04 -21.03
N LEU A 21 34.55 -24.58 -21.29
CA LEU A 21 35.80 -24.06 -20.70
C LEU A 21 36.14 -22.66 -21.22
N VAL A 22 35.89 -22.36 -22.49
CA VAL A 22 36.10 -21.01 -23.06
C VAL A 22 35.10 -20.00 -22.48
N MET A 23 33.84 -20.39 -22.28
CA MET A 23 32.83 -19.53 -21.64
C MET A 23 33.17 -19.24 -20.18
N ILE A 24 33.63 -20.25 -19.43
CA ILE A 24 34.08 -20.08 -18.04
C ILE A 24 35.33 -19.19 -17.99
N ALA A 25 36.31 -19.41 -18.86
CA ALA A 25 37.52 -18.58 -18.92
C ALA A 25 37.18 -17.12 -19.25
N SER A 26 36.27 -16.88 -20.20
CA SER A 26 35.84 -15.53 -20.59
C SER A 26 35.13 -14.78 -19.45
N PHE A 27 34.31 -15.51 -18.67
CA PHE A 27 33.61 -14.97 -17.49
C PHE A 27 34.59 -14.56 -16.37
N TYR A 28 35.65 -15.35 -16.16
CA TYR A 28 36.66 -15.02 -15.15
C TYR A 28 37.68 -13.97 -15.62
N THR A 29 38.00 -13.87 -16.92
CA THR A 29 38.84 -12.78 -17.43
C THR A 29 38.13 -11.42 -17.42
N GLY A 30 36.81 -11.40 -17.62
CA GLY A 30 36.03 -10.15 -17.55
C GLY A 30 35.90 -9.58 -16.13
N THR A 31 36.06 -10.41 -15.10
CA THR A 31 35.96 -10.01 -13.69
C THR A 31 37.32 -9.70 -13.05
N LEU A 32 38.44 -10.17 -13.62
CA LEU A 32 39.81 -9.93 -13.11
C LEU A 32 40.51 -8.68 -13.69
N PHE A 33 40.04 -8.12 -14.81
CA PHE A 33 40.68 -6.95 -15.46
C PHE A 33 39.90 -5.64 -15.41
N SER A 34 38.76 -5.59 -14.71
CA SER A 34 38.07 -4.32 -14.51
C SER A 34 38.59 -3.63 -13.25
N ASN A 35 39.70 -2.89 -13.37
CA ASN A 35 40.03 -1.85 -12.42
C ASN A 35 40.57 -0.56 -13.08
N ASN A 36 39.84 0.51 -12.80
CA ASN A 36 40.20 1.92 -12.66
C ASN A 36 40.61 2.81 -13.86
N SER A 37 39.94 3.97 -13.81
CA SER A 37 40.42 5.34 -14.07
C SER A 37 40.64 5.81 -15.51
N SER A 38 39.92 6.87 -15.88
CA SER A 38 40.54 8.08 -16.47
C SER A 38 39.62 9.30 -16.37
N SER A 39 40.01 10.22 -15.51
CA SER A 39 39.83 11.66 -15.64
C SER A 39 40.54 12.20 -16.89
N SER A 40 39.89 13.11 -17.63
CA SER A 40 40.43 14.29 -18.35
C SER A 40 39.27 14.84 -19.23
N LEU A 41 39.09 16.10 -19.60
CA LEU A 41 39.98 17.23 -19.77
C LEU A 41 39.12 18.50 -19.89
N TYR A 42 39.62 19.58 -19.35
CA TYR A 42 39.09 20.95 -19.38
C TYR A 42 39.54 21.63 -20.69
N VAL A 43 38.64 22.20 -21.49
CA VAL A 43 38.91 23.36 -22.40
C VAL A 43 37.60 24.13 -22.65
N PRO A 44 37.55 25.46 -22.45
CA PRO A 44 36.38 26.31 -22.70
C PRO A 44 36.37 26.89 -24.13
N PRO A 45 35.22 27.39 -24.60
CA PRO A 45 35.23 28.55 -25.49
C PRO A 45 34.27 29.67 -25.06
N GLN A 46 34.89 30.82 -24.84
CA GLN A 46 34.55 32.14 -25.40
C GLN A 46 33.18 32.76 -25.12
N GLN A 47 33.27 33.83 -24.33
CA GLN A 47 32.36 34.97 -24.28
C GLN A 47 32.07 35.54 -25.67
N HIS A 48 30.80 35.84 -25.93
CA HIS A 48 30.43 37.00 -26.72
C HIS A 48 29.46 37.87 -25.92
N ASP A 49 29.97 39.04 -25.54
CA ASP A 49 29.20 40.19 -25.05
C ASP A 49 28.21 40.64 -26.12
N VAL A 50 26.93 40.78 -25.75
CA VAL A 50 26.06 41.82 -26.31
C VAL A 50 25.30 42.45 -25.15
N GLN A 51 25.76 43.65 -24.78
CA GLN A 51 25.07 44.56 -23.88
C GLN A 51 23.82 45.11 -24.57
N HIS A 52 22.65 44.97 -23.94
CA HIS A 52 21.55 45.92 -24.13
C HIS A 52 21.05 46.38 -22.76
N LYS A 53 21.43 47.62 -22.40
CA LYS A 53 20.87 48.40 -21.30
C LYS A 53 19.49 48.92 -21.70
N GLN A 54 18.46 48.63 -20.91
CA GLN A 54 17.31 49.53 -20.74
C GLN A 54 16.86 49.52 -19.28
N HIS A 55 16.77 50.72 -18.70
CA HIS A 55 16.34 51.03 -17.34
C HIS A 55 14.79 51.20 -17.27
N PRO A 56 14.21 51.24 -16.05
CA PRO A 56 12.90 50.68 -15.75
C PRO A 56 11.76 51.69 -15.90
N THR A 57 10.55 51.19 -16.12
CA THR A 57 9.32 51.92 -15.83
C THR A 57 8.47 51.08 -14.88
N ALA A 58 8.25 51.64 -13.69
CA ALA A 58 7.31 51.13 -12.72
C ALA A 58 5.89 51.39 -13.22
N ASN A 59 5.03 50.37 -13.17
CA ASN A 59 3.60 50.54 -13.03
C ASN A 59 3.04 49.37 -12.23
N ALA A 60 2.36 49.72 -11.15
CA ALA A 60 1.73 48.81 -10.21
C ALA A 60 0.58 48.05 -10.88
N SER A 61 0.64 46.72 -10.82
CA SER A 61 -0.49 45.83 -11.10
C SER A 61 -0.53 44.75 -10.03
N SER A 62 -1.74 44.51 -9.54
CA SER A 62 -2.32 43.36 -8.81
C SER A 62 -1.40 42.14 -8.62
N PRO A 63 -1.47 41.39 -7.48
CA PRO A 63 -0.60 40.24 -7.26
C PRO A 63 -0.86 39.18 -8.33
N THR A 64 -0.03 39.19 -9.36
CA THR A 64 0.16 38.08 -10.30
C THR A 64 0.51 36.86 -9.45
N SER A 65 -0.19 35.75 -9.65
CA SER A 65 0.26 34.44 -9.17
C SER A 65 1.70 34.25 -9.67
N GLY A 66 2.69 34.47 -8.81
CA GLY A 66 4.09 34.40 -9.20
C GLY A 66 4.35 33.04 -9.82
N VAL A 67 4.86 33.02 -11.05
CA VAL A 67 5.33 31.77 -11.66
C VAL A 67 6.59 31.38 -10.88
N PHE A 68 6.44 30.45 -9.95
CA PHE A 68 7.56 29.90 -9.19
C PHE A 68 8.52 29.18 -10.14
N THR A 69 9.81 29.46 -10.00
CA THR A 69 10.89 28.85 -10.80
C THR A 69 11.51 27.71 -10.01
N ASN A 70 10.65 26.77 -9.56
CA ASN A 70 11.05 25.62 -8.74
C ASN A 70 12.32 24.97 -9.34
N LYS A 71 13.41 24.93 -8.56
CA LYS A 71 14.71 24.46 -9.04
C LYS A 71 14.83 22.97 -8.83
N VAL A 72 15.45 22.28 -9.77
CA VAL A 72 15.87 20.89 -9.57
C VAL A 72 17.09 20.90 -8.65
N SER A 73 16.90 20.45 -7.42
CA SER A 73 17.95 20.38 -6.41
C SER A 73 17.58 19.34 -5.36
N LEU A 74 18.55 18.52 -4.98
CA LEU A 74 18.39 17.60 -3.87
C LEU A 74 18.51 18.39 -2.56
N THR A 75 17.41 18.55 -1.84
CA THR A 75 17.39 19.20 -0.54
C THR A 75 16.88 18.27 0.55
N TYR A 76 17.34 18.52 1.77
CA TYR A 76 17.00 17.76 2.96
C TYR A 76 16.29 18.68 3.96
N ARG A 77 15.51 18.08 4.85
CA ARG A 77 14.78 18.78 5.88
C ARG A 77 15.75 19.41 6.89
N THR A 78 15.65 20.73 7.08
CA THR A 78 16.48 21.50 8.02
C THR A 78 15.68 22.02 9.21
N GLU A 79 16.33 22.38 10.30
CA GLU A 79 15.73 23.08 11.43
C GLU A 79 16.49 24.41 11.67
N PRO A 80 15.84 25.59 11.54
CA PRO A 80 14.44 25.79 11.19
C PRO A 80 14.10 25.39 9.74
N LEU A 81 12.84 25.07 9.50
CA LEU A 81 12.34 24.77 8.16
C LEU A 81 12.30 26.06 7.32
N SER A 82 12.80 26.00 6.10
CA SER A 82 12.66 27.10 5.14
C SER A 82 12.27 26.57 3.77
N ILE A 83 11.32 27.25 3.12
CA ILE A 83 10.94 26.99 1.73
C ILE A 83 11.45 28.17 0.90
N PRO A 84 12.25 27.94 -0.16
CA PRO A 84 12.79 29.01 -0.99
C PRO A 84 11.70 29.95 -1.53
N GLU A 85 12.05 31.21 -1.76
CA GLU A 85 11.17 32.18 -2.43
C GLU A 85 10.82 31.73 -3.85
N THR A 86 11.70 30.96 -4.50
CA THR A 86 11.49 30.36 -5.83
C THR A 86 10.52 29.18 -5.83
N GLY A 87 9.98 28.76 -4.68
CA GLY A 87 9.12 27.59 -4.52
C GLY A 87 9.86 26.37 -3.96
N MET A 88 9.12 25.28 -3.68
CA MET A 88 9.70 24.02 -3.24
C MET A 88 10.65 23.47 -4.32
N ASN A 89 11.85 23.05 -3.94
CA ASN A 89 12.75 22.40 -4.90
C ASN A 89 12.13 21.11 -5.43
N ILE A 90 12.51 20.72 -6.63
CA ILE A 90 12.14 19.44 -7.25
C ILE A 90 13.32 18.49 -7.08
N CYS A 91 13.06 17.28 -6.61
CA CYS A 91 14.11 16.27 -6.49
C CYS A 91 14.62 15.87 -7.89
N PRO A 92 15.89 15.47 -8.03
CA PRO A 92 16.38 14.91 -9.29
C PRO A 92 15.52 13.73 -9.78
N LEU A 93 15.44 13.53 -11.11
CA LEU A 93 14.61 12.48 -11.73
C LEU A 93 14.89 11.07 -11.22
N THR A 94 16.09 10.79 -10.72
CA THR A 94 16.47 9.51 -10.07
C THR A 94 15.63 9.18 -8.84
N TYR A 95 14.94 10.17 -8.25
CA TYR A 95 14.07 10.01 -7.08
C TYR A 95 12.58 9.91 -7.45
N ASN A 96 12.23 9.72 -8.72
CA ASN A 96 10.81 9.66 -9.16
C ASN A 96 9.98 8.56 -8.47
N GLU A 97 10.61 7.51 -7.96
CA GLU A 97 10.01 6.39 -7.20
C GLU A 97 10.44 6.39 -5.72
N TYR A 98 10.86 7.55 -5.19
CA TYR A 98 11.31 7.66 -3.81
C TYR A 98 10.18 7.35 -2.82
N ILE A 99 10.43 6.36 -1.95
CA ILE A 99 9.55 5.95 -0.86
C ILE A 99 10.37 6.05 0.42
N PRO A 100 10.20 7.12 1.23
CA PRO A 100 11.17 7.45 2.28
C PRO A 100 11.42 6.33 3.28
N CYS A 101 10.36 5.68 3.77
CA CYS A 101 10.47 4.63 4.79
C CYS A 101 10.81 3.23 4.22
N HIS A 102 11.01 3.13 2.91
CA HIS A 102 11.42 1.91 2.20
C HIS A 102 12.61 2.22 1.28
N ASP A 103 13.46 3.16 1.71
CA ASP A 103 14.66 3.56 1.00
C ASP A 103 15.75 2.49 1.17
N ILE A 104 16.15 1.88 0.05
CA ILE A 104 17.09 0.74 0.06
C ILE A 104 18.47 1.18 0.55
N SER A 105 18.89 2.41 0.24
CA SER A 105 20.19 2.93 0.67
C SER A 105 20.23 3.12 2.19
N TYR A 106 19.16 3.67 2.77
CA TYR A 106 19.03 3.82 4.21
C TYR A 106 18.91 2.47 4.92
N ILE A 107 18.11 1.54 4.39
CA ILE A 107 17.99 0.18 4.96
C ILE A 107 19.35 -0.54 4.92
N LYS A 108 20.14 -0.39 3.86
CA LYS A 108 21.50 -0.97 3.78
C LYS A 108 22.41 -0.50 4.91
N GLU A 109 22.32 0.76 5.31
CA GLU A 109 23.06 1.29 6.48
C GLU A 109 22.57 0.70 7.80
N LEU A 110 21.30 0.33 7.89
CA LEU A 110 20.70 -0.27 9.08
C LEU A 110 20.95 -1.77 9.20
N LEU A 111 21.27 -2.48 8.11
CA LEU A 111 21.45 -3.95 8.11
C LEU A 111 22.25 -4.51 9.30
N PRO A 112 23.38 -3.90 9.74
CA PRO A 112 24.14 -4.42 10.89
C PRO A 112 23.38 -4.41 12.22
N LYS A 113 22.28 -3.65 12.32
CA LYS A 113 21.44 -3.48 13.52
C LYS A 113 20.10 -4.21 13.42
N LEU A 114 19.76 -4.75 12.24
CA LEU A 114 18.49 -5.40 11.98
C LEU A 114 18.61 -6.92 12.18
N ASP A 115 17.54 -7.53 12.68
CA ASP A 115 17.44 -8.99 12.74
C ASP A 115 17.00 -9.55 11.38
N LEU A 116 17.98 -9.93 10.57
CA LEU A 116 17.75 -10.52 9.25
C LEU A 116 17.10 -11.92 9.32
N SER A 117 17.23 -12.62 10.45
CA SER A 117 16.54 -13.91 10.66
C SER A 117 15.03 -13.71 10.80
N ARG A 118 14.63 -12.56 11.32
CA ARG A 118 13.25 -12.12 11.44
C ARG A 118 12.76 -11.32 10.24
N ARG A 119 13.62 -11.08 9.24
CA ARG A 119 13.33 -10.32 8.02
C ARG A 119 13.02 -8.84 8.28
N GLU A 120 13.63 -8.25 9.31
CA GLU A 120 13.40 -6.86 9.69
C GLU A 120 13.75 -5.87 8.57
N GLU A 121 14.65 -6.23 7.65
CA GLU A 121 15.01 -5.41 6.49
C GLU A 121 13.85 -5.15 5.52
N LEU A 122 12.77 -5.93 5.60
CA LEU A 122 11.56 -5.75 4.78
C LEU A 122 10.54 -4.80 5.43
N GLU A 123 10.72 -4.46 6.70
CA GLU A 123 9.83 -3.54 7.41
C GLU A 123 10.04 -2.08 7.00
N ARG A 124 9.09 -1.21 7.40
CA ARG A 124 9.28 0.24 7.28
C ARG A 124 10.40 0.71 8.20
N HIS A 125 11.35 1.45 7.63
CA HIS A 125 12.44 2.14 8.34
C HIS A 125 12.53 3.58 7.82
N CYS A 126 11.93 4.52 8.56
CA CYS A 126 11.91 5.92 8.16
C CYS A 126 13.22 6.63 8.57
N PRO A 127 13.89 7.34 7.65
CA PRO A 127 15.03 8.17 8.01
C PRO A 127 14.68 9.21 9.08
N PRO A 128 15.64 9.60 9.95
CA PRO A 128 15.46 10.72 10.88
C PRO A 128 15.21 12.01 10.09
N LEU A 129 14.54 12.99 10.72
CA LEU A 129 14.06 14.21 10.06
C LEU A 129 15.13 14.86 9.19
N ASN A 130 16.33 15.13 9.74
CA ASN A 130 17.44 15.77 9.03
C ASN A 130 17.97 15.02 7.80
N ARG A 131 17.64 13.74 7.64
CA ARG A 131 18.00 12.92 6.46
C ARG A 131 16.84 12.72 5.49
N ARG A 132 15.65 13.21 5.81
CA ARG A 132 14.50 13.15 4.90
C ARG A 132 14.66 14.17 3.79
N LEU A 133 14.38 13.74 2.56
CA LEU A 133 14.32 14.66 1.43
C LEU A 133 13.22 15.68 1.64
N PHE A 134 13.51 16.92 1.25
CA PHE A 134 12.60 18.05 1.35
C PHE A 134 12.52 18.76 -0.02
N CYS A 135 12.03 18.00 -1.01
CA CYS A 135 11.82 18.41 -2.39
C CYS A 135 10.65 17.62 -3.00
N LEU A 136 9.97 18.19 -3.99
CA LEU A 136 8.85 17.55 -4.70
C LEU A 136 9.37 16.38 -5.55
N VAL A 137 8.73 15.22 -5.44
CA VAL A 137 9.13 14.02 -6.21
C VAL A 137 8.63 14.14 -7.65
N PRO A 138 9.52 14.18 -8.66
CA PRO A 138 9.11 14.39 -10.05
C PRO A 138 8.37 13.16 -10.62
N PRO A 139 7.40 13.36 -11.53
CA PRO A 139 6.94 12.29 -12.40
C PRO A 139 8.08 11.73 -13.25
N PRO A 140 8.01 10.45 -13.69
CA PRO A 140 8.96 9.91 -14.64
C PRO A 140 8.88 10.63 -16.00
N VAL A 141 9.91 10.45 -16.83
CA VAL A 141 9.91 10.92 -18.22
C VAL A 141 8.74 10.30 -18.97
N ASP A 142 8.05 11.11 -19.77
CA ASP A 142 6.85 10.72 -20.52
C ASP A 142 5.68 10.21 -19.66
N TYR A 143 5.61 10.61 -18.38
CA TYR A 143 4.45 10.31 -17.54
C TYR A 143 3.16 10.75 -18.21
N LYS A 144 2.14 9.91 -18.14
CA LYS A 144 0.80 10.16 -18.67
C LYS A 144 -0.20 10.13 -17.53
N ILE A 145 -1.29 10.88 -17.69
CA ILE A 145 -2.43 10.74 -16.79
C ILE A 145 -2.92 9.28 -16.81
N PRO A 146 -3.17 8.65 -15.65
CA PRO A 146 -3.58 7.26 -15.58
C PRO A 146 -4.82 6.95 -16.43
N ILE A 147 -4.86 5.75 -17.00
CA ILE A 147 -6.04 5.24 -17.71
C ILE A 147 -7.22 5.24 -16.74
N ARG A 148 -8.42 5.60 -17.21
CA ARG A 148 -9.61 5.64 -16.36
C ARG A 148 -10.12 4.23 -16.03
N TRP A 149 -10.71 4.09 -14.84
CA TRP A 149 -11.42 2.87 -14.45
C TRP A 149 -12.67 2.67 -15.33
N PRO A 150 -13.04 1.43 -15.71
CA PRO A 150 -12.47 0.14 -15.31
C PRO A 150 -11.30 -0.34 -16.18
N THR A 151 -10.99 0.34 -17.29
CA THR A 151 -9.94 -0.08 -18.22
C THR A 151 -8.56 -0.16 -17.56
N SER A 152 -8.29 0.72 -16.58
CA SER A 152 -7.07 0.71 -15.79
C SER A 152 -6.81 -0.61 -15.05
N ARG A 153 -7.85 -1.40 -14.77
CA ARG A 153 -7.70 -2.72 -14.14
C ARG A 153 -6.76 -3.61 -14.95
N ASP A 154 -6.82 -3.53 -16.27
CA ASP A 154 -6.12 -4.44 -17.18
C ASP A 154 -5.01 -3.76 -17.98
N TYR A 155 -4.96 -2.43 -18.00
CA TYR A 155 -4.02 -1.66 -18.80
C TYR A 155 -3.40 -0.50 -18.03
N VAL A 156 -2.09 -0.34 -18.12
CA VAL A 156 -1.31 0.76 -17.53
C VAL A 156 -0.33 1.30 -18.56
N TRP A 157 -0.03 2.60 -18.55
CA TRP A 157 1.02 3.18 -19.39
C TRP A 157 2.40 2.67 -18.99
N ARG A 158 3.22 2.23 -19.96
CA ARG A 158 4.59 1.78 -19.66
C ARG A 158 5.47 2.89 -19.11
N SER A 159 5.30 4.12 -19.58
CA SER A 159 6.05 5.29 -19.08
C SER A 159 5.75 5.64 -17.62
N ASN A 160 4.60 5.23 -17.08
CA ASN A 160 4.24 5.49 -15.68
C ASN A 160 4.92 4.52 -14.70
N VAL A 161 5.25 3.30 -15.17
CA VAL A 161 5.93 2.25 -14.41
C VAL A 161 6.90 1.54 -15.35
N ASN A 162 8.08 2.14 -15.55
CA ASN A 162 9.03 1.71 -16.58
C ASN A 162 9.97 0.59 -16.07
N HIS A 163 9.40 -0.58 -15.77
CA HIS A 163 10.12 -1.72 -15.19
C HIS A 163 9.87 -2.99 -15.99
N THR A 164 10.70 -3.23 -17.00
CA THR A 164 10.56 -4.39 -17.91
C THR A 164 10.95 -5.71 -17.25
N HIS A 165 11.84 -5.67 -16.24
CA HIS A 165 12.35 -6.86 -15.57
C HIS A 165 11.25 -7.78 -15.02
N LEU A 166 10.16 -7.21 -14.49
CA LEU A 166 9.03 -7.99 -13.98
C LEU A 166 8.35 -8.79 -15.09
N ALA A 167 8.18 -8.21 -16.29
CA ALA A 167 7.59 -8.89 -17.43
C ALA A 167 8.50 -10.01 -17.95
N GLU A 168 9.83 -9.81 -17.95
CA GLU A 168 10.81 -10.83 -18.34
C GLU A 168 10.77 -12.04 -17.40
N VAL A 169 10.76 -11.82 -16.08
CA VAL A 169 10.84 -12.91 -15.08
C VAL A 169 9.48 -13.54 -14.74
N LYS A 170 8.36 -12.84 -14.96
CA LYS A 170 7.00 -13.30 -14.60
C LYS A 170 6.04 -13.43 -15.79
N GLY A 171 6.46 -13.11 -17.02
CA GLY A 171 5.63 -13.24 -18.23
C GLY A 171 5.07 -14.64 -18.43
N GLY A 172 5.86 -15.68 -18.16
CA GLY A 172 5.40 -17.09 -18.24
C GLY A 172 4.36 -17.50 -17.17
N GLN A 173 4.05 -16.63 -16.22
CA GLN A 173 2.98 -16.82 -15.24
C GLN A 173 1.75 -15.95 -15.53
N ASN A 174 1.76 -15.21 -16.66
CA ASN A 174 0.71 -14.28 -17.07
C ASN A 174 0.42 -13.19 -16.03
N TRP A 175 1.46 -12.68 -15.35
CA TRP A 175 1.29 -11.56 -14.42
C TRP A 175 1.08 -10.24 -15.18
N VAL A 176 1.94 -9.98 -16.15
CA VAL A 176 1.99 -8.74 -16.93
C VAL A 176 2.69 -9.03 -18.26
N HIS A 177 2.24 -8.36 -19.33
CA HIS A 177 2.80 -8.46 -20.68
C HIS A 177 2.97 -7.08 -21.30
N GLU A 178 3.97 -6.92 -22.15
CA GLU A 178 4.11 -5.73 -22.99
C GLU A 178 3.05 -5.73 -24.10
N LYS A 179 2.42 -4.56 -24.33
CA LYS A 179 1.48 -4.33 -25.42
C LYS A 179 1.61 -2.89 -25.92
N ASP A 180 2.45 -2.68 -26.93
CA ASP A 180 2.75 -1.35 -27.49
C ASP A 180 3.15 -0.36 -26.39
N GLN A 181 2.43 0.74 -26.17
CA GLN A 181 2.73 1.70 -25.10
C GLN A 181 2.17 1.32 -23.72
N LEU A 182 1.58 0.13 -23.60
CA LEU A 182 0.86 -0.33 -22.42
C LEU A 182 1.48 -1.59 -21.81
N TRP A 183 1.31 -1.72 -20.51
CA TRP A 183 1.34 -2.97 -19.78
C TRP A 183 -0.06 -3.58 -19.81
N TRP A 184 -0.16 -4.87 -20.10
CA TRP A 184 -1.41 -5.64 -20.07
C TRP A 184 -1.40 -6.68 -18.97
N PHE A 185 -2.47 -6.72 -18.17
CA PHE A 185 -2.64 -7.63 -17.03
C PHE A 185 -3.77 -8.64 -17.30
N PRO A 186 -3.47 -9.87 -17.73
CA PRO A 186 -4.49 -10.88 -18.05
C PRO A 186 -5.11 -11.55 -16.81
N GLY A 187 -4.74 -11.12 -15.60
CA GLY A 187 -5.25 -11.68 -14.34
C GLY A 187 -4.56 -12.97 -13.90
N GLY A 188 -3.42 -13.34 -14.49
CA GLY A 188 -2.65 -14.52 -14.09
C GLY A 188 -1.89 -14.33 -12.78
N GLY A 189 -1.39 -15.46 -12.28
CA GLY A 189 -0.65 -15.58 -11.03
C GLY A 189 0.09 -16.91 -10.94
N THR A 190 0.98 -17.07 -9.95
CA THR A 190 1.79 -18.30 -9.83
C THR A 190 0.95 -19.59 -9.77
N HIS A 191 -0.17 -19.57 -9.04
CA HIS A 191 -1.08 -20.72 -8.87
C HIS A 191 -2.37 -20.61 -9.70
N PHE A 192 -2.49 -19.56 -10.52
CA PHE A 192 -3.67 -19.30 -11.35
C PHE A 192 -3.25 -18.69 -12.69
N LYS A 193 -2.35 -19.38 -13.39
CA LYS A 193 -1.75 -18.92 -14.65
C LYS A 193 -2.76 -18.66 -15.76
N HIS A 194 -3.91 -19.34 -15.72
CA HIS A 194 -4.99 -19.20 -16.70
C HIS A 194 -6.03 -18.12 -16.31
N GLY A 195 -5.79 -17.41 -15.20
CA GLY A 195 -6.61 -16.30 -14.73
C GLY A 195 -7.16 -16.51 -13.32
N ALA A 196 -7.32 -15.41 -12.59
CA ALA A 196 -7.91 -15.38 -11.26
C ALA A 196 -9.37 -15.89 -11.16
N PRO A 197 -10.26 -15.75 -12.17
CA PRO A 197 -11.65 -16.22 -12.03
C PRO A 197 -11.80 -17.70 -11.68
N GLU A 198 -11.10 -18.59 -12.39
CA GLU A 198 -11.15 -20.04 -12.14
C GLU A 198 -10.64 -20.37 -10.72
N TYR A 199 -9.61 -19.65 -10.28
CA TYR A 199 -9.06 -19.81 -8.95
C TYR A 199 -10.04 -19.35 -7.86
N ILE A 200 -10.64 -18.17 -8.03
CA ILE A 200 -11.64 -17.62 -7.10
C ILE A 200 -12.84 -18.58 -6.99
N GLN A 201 -13.35 -19.08 -8.12
CA GLN A 201 -14.44 -20.05 -8.13
C GLN A 201 -14.06 -21.34 -7.41
N ARG A 202 -12.84 -21.86 -7.64
CA ARG A 202 -12.33 -23.04 -6.93
C ARG A 202 -12.25 -22.79 -5.42
N LEU A 203 -11.79 -21.62 -4.98
CA LEU A 203 -11.78 -21.28 -3.56
C LEU A 203 -13.19 -21.25 -2.96
N GLY A 204 -14.18 -20.68 -3.67
CA GLY A 204 -15.59 -20.71 -3.25
C GLY A 204 -16.12 -22.13 -3.04
N ASN A 205 -15.90 -23.02 -4.00
CA ASN A 205 -16.29 -24.42 -3.91
C ASN A 205 -15.57 -25.15 -2.78
N MET A 206 -14.26 -24.93 -2.60
CA MET A 206 -13.48 -25.54 -1.53
C MET A 206 -13.93 -25.08 -0.13
N THR A 207 -14.39 -23.83 0.00
CA THR A 207 -14.83 -23.26 1.27
C THR A 207 -16.24 -23.71 1.66
N THR A 208 -17.17 -23.76 0.69
CA THR A 208 -18.58 -24.10 0.95
C THR A 208 -18.90 -25.59 0.82
N ASN A 209 -18.01 -26.37 0.20
CA ASN A 209 -18.24 -27.78 -0.15
C ASN A 209 -19.47 -28.00 -1.07
N GLU A 210 -19.91 -26.94 -1.75
CA GLU A 210 -21.03 -26.90 -2.69
C GLU A 210 -20.65 -26.03 -3.91
N THR A 211 -21.53 -25.90 -4.91
CA THR A 211 -21.36 -24.93 -5.99
C THR A 211 -21.65 -23.53 -5.46
N GLY A 212 -20.61 -22.84 -4.98
CA GLY A 212 -20.72 -21.54 -4.33
C GLY A 212 -19.54 -20.63 -4.66
N ASP A 213 -19.74 -19.33 -4.52
CA ASP A 213 -18.68 -18.34 -4.61
C ASP A 213 -18.16 -17.97 -3.21
N LEU A 214 -17.23 -17.02 -3.12
CA LEU A 214 -16.73 -16.58 -1.82
C LEU A 214 -17.80 -15.81 -1.01
N HIS A 215 -18.85 -15.27 -1.65
CA HIS A 215 -19.95 -14.62 -0.94
C HIS A 215 -20.82 -15.58 -0.19
N SER A 216 -21.13 -16.74 -0.77
CA SER A 216 -21.92 -17.76 -0.08
C SER A 216 -21.19 -18.31 1.16
N ALA A 217 -19.85 -18.19 1.20
CA ALA A 217 -19.03 -18.44 2.39
C ALA A 217 -18.98 -17.26 3.40
N GLY A 218 -19.66 -16.14 3.12
CA GLY A 218 -19.72 -14.96 3.98
C GLY A 218 -18.50 -14.05 3.89
N ILE A 219 -17.71 -14.11 2.82
CA ILE A 219 -16.47 -13.35 2.68
C ILE A 219 -16.74 -12.01 2.01
N PHE A 220 -16.43 -10.92 2.71
CA PHE A 220 -16.59 -9.55 2.20
C PHE A 220 -15.31 -8.72 2.27
N GLN A 221 -14.41 -9.06 3.19
CA GLN A 221 -13.11 -8.40 3.37
C GLN A 221 -11.98 -9.42 3.38
N VAL A 222 -11.00 -9.18 2.51
CA VAL A 222 -9.84 -10.07 2.30
C VAL A 222 -8.55 -9.32 2.59
N LEU A 223 -7.63 -9.96 3.29
CA LEU A 223 -6.23 -9.55 3.37
C LEU A 223 -5.41 -10.42 2.42
N ASP A 224 -4.80 -9.82 1.41
CA ASP A 224 -4.04 -10.53 0.37
C ASP A 224 -2.53 -10.34 0.58
N VAL A 225 -1.90 -11.35 1.18
CA VAL A 225 -0.51 -11.34 1.62
C VAL A 225 0.41 -11.74 0.47
N GLY A 226 1.43 -10.93 0.18
CA GLY A 226 2.36 -11.18 -0.92
C GLY A 226 1.66 -11.15 -2.28
N CYS A 227 0.76 -10.17 -2.45
CA CYS A 227 -0.23 -10.07 -3.53
C CYS A 227 0.33 -9.94 -4.96
N GLY A 228 1.63 -9.70 -5.13
CA GLY A 228 2.21 -9.42 -6.44
C GLY A 228 1.65 -8.13 -7.04
N VAL A 229 1.22 -8.22 -8.31
CA VAL A 229 0.49 -7.13 -9.00
C VAL A 229 -0.99 -7.03 -8.58
N ALA A 230 -1.41 -7.73 -7.53
CA ALA A 230 -2.77 -7.77 -6.99
C ALA A 230 -3.84 -8.31 -7.96
N SER A 231 -3.48 -9.29 -8.83
CA SER A 231 -4.44 -9.94 -9.74
C SER A 231 -5.60 -10.60 -9.01
N PHE A 232 -5.37 -11.21 -7.85
CA PHE A 232 -6.45 -11.82 -7.06
C PHE A 232 -7.48 -10.76 -6.62
N SER A 233 -7.01 -9.71 -5.96
CA SER A 233 -7.81 -8.54 -5.55
C SER A 233 -8.56 -7.90 -6.72
N ALA A 234 -7.91 -7.70 -7.87
CA ALA A 234 -8.53 -7.09 -9.05
C ALA A 234 -9.79 -7.81 -9.53
N TYR A 235 -9.82 -9.14 -9.41
CA TYR A 235 -10.93 -10.00 -9.85
C TYR A 235 -11.93 -10.31 -8.73
N LEU A 236 -11.65 -9.90 -7.48
CA LEU A 236 -12.61 -9.86 -6.38
C LEU A 236 -13.48 -8.58 -6.40
N LEU A 237 -13.01 -7.50 -7.02
CA LEU A 237 -13.74 -6.23 -7.12
C LEU A 237 -15.11 -6.36 -7.81
N PRO A 238 -15.27 -7.06 -8.96
CA PRO A 238 -16.59 -7.28 -9.57
C PRO A 238 -17.54 -8.09 -8.70
N LEU A 239 -16.99 -8.87 -7.76
CA LEU A 239 -17.77 -9.57 -6.75
C LEU A 239 -18.12 -8.66 -5.58
N ASN A 240 -17.74 -7.38 -5.53
CA ASN A 240 -17.98 -6.49 -4.37
C ASN A 240 -17.27 -6.94 -3.06
N ILE A 241 -16.18 -7.73 -3.19
CA ILE A 241 -15.32 -8.13 -2.06
C ILE A 241 -14.19 -7.10 -1.93
N GLN A 242 -14.12 -6.42 -0.78
CA GLN A 242 -13.04 -5.49 -0.49
C GLN A 242 -11.77 -6.25 -0.16
N THR A 243 -10.65 -5.81 -0.71
CA THR A 243 -9.36 -6.46 -0.46
C THR A 243 -8.31 -5.42 -0.12
N MET A 244 -7.55 -5.70 0.93
CA MET A 244 -6.32 -4.99 1.23
C MET A 244 -5.16 -5.88 0.80
N SER A 245 -4.53 -5.54 -0.33
CA SER A 245 -3.36 -6.25 -0.83
C SER A 245 -2.08 -5.65 -0.27
N PHE A 246 -1.11 -6.46 0.14
CA PHE A 246 0.20 -5.94 0.51
C PHE A 246 1.35 -6.89 0.14
N ALA A 247 2.52 -6.29 -0.02
CA ALA A 247 3.79 -6.98 -0.20
C ALA A 247 4.93 -6.06 0.24
N PRO A 248 6.08 -6.62 0.66
CA PRO A 248 7.26 -5.80 0.90
C PRO A 248 7.73 -5.18 -0.41
N LYS A 249 8.56 -4.13 -0.31
CA LYS A 249 9.31 -3.63 -1.46
C LYS A 249 10.38 -4.68 -1.78
N ASP A 250 10.10 -5.56 -2.73
CA ASP A 250 11.00 -6.66 -3.10
C ASP A 250 11.92 -6.29 -4.27
N GLY A 251 12.97 -7.09 -4.46
CA GLY A 251 13.97 -6.88 -5.52
C GLY A 251 13.49 -7.17 -6.95
N HIS A 252 12.20 -7.53 -7.15
CA HIS A 252 11.63 -7.61 -8.50
C HIS A 252 10.97 -6.30 -8.93
N GLU A 253 11.07 -5.26 -8.09
CA GLU A 253 10.67 -3.87 -8.29
C GLU A 253 9.18 -3.68 -8.71
N ASN A 254 8.44 -2.85 -7.96
CA ASN A 254 7.24 -2.17 -8.45
C ASN A 254 5.96 -3.00 -8.68
N GLN A 255 5.88 -4.21 -8.11
CA GLN A 255 4.65 -5.02 -8.08
C GLN A 255 3.46 -4.26 -7.44
N ILE A 256 3.67 -3.64 -6.28
CA ILE A 256 2.64 -2.82 -5.61
C ILE A 256 2.34 -1.54 -6.39
N GLN A 257 3.34 -0.93 -7.03
CA GLN A 257 3.12 0.24 -7.89
C GLN A 257 2.19 -0.10 -9.06
N PHE A 258 2.36 -1.26 -9.70
CA PHE A 258 1.41 -1.72 -10.72
C PHE A 258 0.00 -1.88 -10.17
N ALA A 259 -0.17 -2.50 -8.99
CA ALA A 259 -1.50 -2.64 -8.38
C ALA A 259 -2.17 -1.27 -8.16
N LEU A 260 -1.43 -0.31 -7.59
CA LEU A 260 -1.90 1.04 -7.33
C LEU A 260 -2.23 1.81 -8.62
N GLU A 261 -1.38 1.68 -9.64
CA GLU A 261 -1.56 2.35 -10.93
C GLU A 261 -2.78 1.82 -11.69
N ARG A 262 -3.07 0.52 -11.56
CA ARG A 262 -4.30 -0.12 -12.07
C ARG A 262 -5.57 0.32 -11.34
N GLY A 263 -5.43 0.97 -10.18
CA GLY A 263 -6.52 1.38 -9.32
C GLY A 263 -7.02 0.27 -8.39
N ILE A 264 -6.11 -0.59 -7.89
CA ILE A 264 -6.40 -1.67 -6.94
C ILE A 264 -5.81 -1.30 -5.58
N GLY A 265 -6.60 -1.46 -4.51
CA GLY A 265 -6.19 -1.14 -3.15
C GLY A 265 -4.99 -1.98 -2.69
N ALA A 266 -3.84 -1.34 -2.51
CA ALA A 266 -2.60 -1.99 -2.12
C ALA A 266 -1.74 -1.12 -1.19
N MET A 267 -0.81 -1.74 -0.46
CA MET A 267 0.13 -1.04 0.42
C MET A 267 1.47 -1.77 0.45
N ILE A 268 2.57 -1.03 0.63
CA ILE A 268 3.87 -1.63 0.92
C ILE A 268 3.89 -2.00 2.40
N SER A 269 4.03 -3.28 2.70
CA SER A 269 4.09 -3.75 4.08
C SER A 269 4.77 -5.12 4.16
N ALA A 270 5.29 -5.46 5.34
CA ALA A 270 5.83 -6.76 5.66
C ALA A 270 5.28 -7.23 7.00
N ILE A 271 5.14 -8.55 7.15
CA ILE A 271 4.83 -9.18 8.43
C ILE A 271 6.11 -9.80 8.97
N SER A 272 6.74 -9.14 9.95
CA SER A 272 8.07 -9.50 10.46
C SER A 272 8.10 -9.43 11.99
N THR A 273 8.44 -8.30 12.61
CA THR A 273 8.53 -8.12 14.07
C THR A 273 7.46 -7.18 14.62
N LYS A 274 6.74 -6.46 13.77
CA LYS A 274 5.59 -5.60 14.15
C LYS A 274 4.25 -6.17 13.66
N GLN A 275 3.20 -5.86 14.42
CA GLN A 275 1.81 -6.09 14.01
C GLN A 275 1.48 -5.27 12.76
N LEU A 276 0.64 -5.82 11.89
CA LEU A 276 0.08 -5.07 10.77
C LEU A 276 -0.87 -3.98 11.29
N PRO A 277 -0.97 -2.82 10.60
CA PRO A 277 -1.66 -1.63 11.10
C PRO A 277 -3.19 -1.73 11.01
N TYR A 278 -3.74 -2.90 11.30
CA TYR A 278 -5.15 -3.23 11.25
C TYR A 278 -5.64 -3.66 12.65
N PRO A 279 -6.91 -3.38 13.00
CA PRO A 279 -7.51 -3.89 14.22
C PRO A 279 -7.59 -5.42 14.24
N SER A 280 -7.77 -5.99 15.43
CA SER A 280 -8.09 -7.41 15.56
C SER A 280 -9.47 -7.70 14.93
N ASN A 281 -9.69 -8.93 14.42
CA ASN A 281 -10.93 -9.34 13.77
C ASN A 281 -11.34 -8.43 12.59
N SER A 282 -10.39 -8.09 11.71
CA SER A 282 -10.64 -7.21 10.57
C SER A 282 -11.19 -7.94 9.35
N PHE A 283 -10.70 -9.15 9.05
CA PHE A 283 -10.93 -9.80 7.75
C PHE A 283 -11.69 -11.13 7.90
N GLU A 284 -12.55 -11.46 6.93
CA GLU A 284 -13.17 -12.79 6.84
C GLU A 284 -12.27 -13.81 6.14
N MET A 285 -11.29 -13.35 5.36
CA MET A 285 -10.31 -14.21 4.72
C MET A 285 -8.92 -13.58 4.71
N VAL A 286 -7.90 -14.40 4.96
CA VAL A 286 -6.50 -14.08 4.72
C VAL A 286 -5.99 -15.03 3.65
N HIS A 287 -5.54 -14.47 2.53
CA HIS A 287 -5.07 -15.20 1.37
C HIS A 287 -3.56 -15.08 1.22
N CYS A 288 -2.88 -16.20 0.99
CA CYS A 288 -1.46 -16.26 0.63
C CYS A 288 -1.28 -17.22 -0.54
N SER A 289 -0.73 -16.72 -1.65
CA SER A 289 -0.37 -17.51 -2.84
C SER A 289 1.11 -17.30 -3.19
N ARG A 290 1.97 -18.23 -2.78
CA ARG A 290 3.46 -18.05 -2.76
C ARG A 290 3.89 -16.72 -2.16
N CYS A 291 3.31 -16.34 -1.03
CA CYS A 291 3.60 -15.07 -0.38
C CYS A 291 5.02 -14.96 0.24
N ARG A 292 5.82 -16.04 0.21
CA ARG A 292 7.18 -16.10 0.79
C ARG A 292 7.24 -15.72 2.28
N VAL A 293 6.21 -16.15 3.02
CA VAL A 293 6.15 -16.04 4.47
C VAL A 293 6.27 -17.42 5.08
N ASP A 294 7.24 -17.59 5.97
CA ASP A 294 7.49 -18.83 6.69
C ASP A 294 6.60 -18.89 7.95
N TRP A 295 5.33 -19.24 7.74
CA TRP A 295 4.29 -19.23 8.79
C TRP A 295 4.57 -20.15 9.99
N HIS A 296 5.46 -21.14 9.83
CA HIS A 296 5.81 -22.14 10.84
C HIS A 296 6.96 -21.70 11.76
N GLU A 297 7.77 -20.76 11.30
CA GLU A 297 8.99 -20.32 11.98
C GLU A 297 8.66 -19.54 13.26
N ASN A 298 9.63 -19.50 14.19
CA ASN A 298 9.55 -18.71 15.42
C ASN A 298 8.26 -18.98 16.22
N ASP A 299 7.95 -20.26 16.44
CA ASP A 299 6.75 -20.72 17.16
C ASP A 299 5.44 -20.20 16.53
N GLY A 300 5.44 -20.00 15.21
CA GLY A 300 4.25 -19.55 14.48
C GLY A 300 3.81 -18.13 14.80
N ILE A 301 4.71 -17.26 15.29
CA ILE A 301 4.36 -15.87 15.66
C ILE A 301 3.67 -15.09 14.51
N LEU A 302 4.03 -15.37 13.25
CA LEU A 302 3.41 -14.70 12.09
C LEU A 302 1.99 -15.21 11.83
N ILE A 303 1.72 -16.51 12.01
CA ILE A 303 0.35 -17.04 11.87
C ILE A 303 -0.53 -16.67 13.08
N LYS A 304 0.06 -16.42 14.25
CA LYS A 304 -0.65 -15.84 15.41
C LYS A 304 -1.11 -14.40 15.15
N GLU A 305 -0.35 -13.61 14.38
CA GLU A 305 -0.82 -12.31 13.88
C GLU A 305 -1.97 -12.46 12.88
N VAL A 306 -1.94 -13.50 12.03
CA VAL A 306 -3.09 -13.84 11.19
C VAL A 306 -4.30 -14.21 12.04
N ASP A 307 -4.15 -14.97 13.13
CA ASP A 307 -5.25 -15.23 14.07
C ASP A 307 -5.81 -13.93 14.65
N ARG A 308 -4.96 -12.99 15.07
CA ARG A 308 -5.42 -11.67 15.57
C ARG A 308 -6.30 -10.95 14.53
N LEU A 309 -5.90 -10.95 13.27
CA LEU A 309 -6.56 -10.21 12.19
C LEU A 309 -7.80 -10.91 11.62
N LEU A 310 -7.81 -12.25 11.65
CA LEU A 310 -8.89 -13.04 11.08
C LEU A 310 -10.08 -13.08 12.04
N ARG A 311 -11.28 -12.75 11.52
CA ARG A 311 -12.54 -12.86 12.26
C ARG A 311 -12.78 -14.33 12.65
N VAL A 312 -13.51 -14.52 13.75
CA VAL A 312 -14.00 -15.85 14.13
C VAL A 312 -14.89 -16.40 13.01
N ASN A 313 -14.70 -17.68 12.68
CA ASN A 313 -15.23 -18.38 11.50
C ASN A 313 -14.69 -17.87 10.14
N GLY A 314 -13.65 -17.04 10.14
CA GLY A 314 -12.93 -16.65 8.94
C GLY A 314 -11.98 -17.73 8.42
N TYR A 315 -11.48 -17.53 7.21
CA TYR A 315 -10.70 -18.51 6.46
C TYR A 315 -9.25 -18.08 6.23
N PHE A 316 -8.31 -19.00 6.43
CA PHE A 316 -6.94 -18.84 5.97
C PHE A 316 -6.70 -19.72 4.74
N VAL A 317 -6.38 -19.08 3.61
CA VAL A 317 -6.12 -19.75 2.33
C VAL A 317 -4.62 -19.74 2.04
N TYR A 318 -4.03 -20.92 1.95
CA TYR A 318 -2.60 -21.10 1.70
C TYR A 318 -2.39 -21.91 0.43
N SER A 319 -1.91 -21.24 -0.61
CA SER A 319 -1.48 -21.87 -1.85
C SER A 319 0.03 -21.74 -1.95
N ALA A 320 0.76 -22.79 -1.59
CA ALA A 320 2.23 -22.79 -1.56
C ALA A 320 2.78 -24.22 -1.49
N PRO A 321 4.07 -24.44 -1.84
CA PRO A 321 4.67 -25.77 -1.89
C PRO A 321 4.40 -26.69 -0.69
N PRO A 322 4.44 -26.26 0.60
CA PRO A 322 4.13 -27.14 1.73
C PRO A 322 2.72 -27.76 1.67
N ALA A 323 1.77 -27.09 1.02
CA ALA A 323 0.41 -27.61 0.88
C ALA A 323 0.30 -28.81 -0.08
N TYR A 324 1.29 -29.12 -0.93
CA TYR A 324 1.13 -30.17 -1.95
C TYR A 324 2.39 -30.91 -2.39
N ARG A 325 3.58 -30.38 -2.12
CA ARG A 325 4.85 -31.03 -2.43
C ARG A 325 5.18 -32.08 -1.36
N LYS A 326 5.80 -33.18 -1.80
CA LYS A 326 6.20 -34.31 -0.94
C LYS A 326 7.73 -34.48 -0.85
N ASP A 327 8.48 -33.58 -1.48
CA ASP A 327 9.93 -33.56 -1.50
C ASP A 327 10.49 -32.45 -0.60
N LYS A 328 11.81 -32.50 -0.35
CA LYS A 328 12.53 -31.56 0.53
C LYS A 328 11.96 -31.58 1.95
N ASP A 329 12.00 -30.44 2.62
CA ASP A 329 11.47 -30.15 3.95
C ASP A 329 9.98 -29.81 3.96
N PHE A 330 9.33 -29.72 2.79
CA PHE A 330 7.90 -29.36 2.70
C PHE A 330 6.96 -30.23 3.53
N PRO A 331 7.15 -31.56 3.66
CA PRO A 331 6.36 -32.37 4.58
C PRO A 331 6.53 -31.97 6.05
N LEU A 332 7.76 -31.69 6.49
CA LEU A 332 8.04 -31.25 7.87
C LEU A 332 7.40 -29.89 8.15
N ILE A 333 7.54 -28.95 7.23
CA ILE A 333 6.91 -27.62 7.31
C ILE A 333 5.39 -27.77 7.42
N TRP A 334 4.80 -28.66 6.61
CA TRP A 334 3.37 -28.95 6.67
C TRP A 334 2.94 -29.49 8.04
N ASP A 335 3.69 -30.44 8.61
CA ASP A 335 3.39 -31.01 9.92
C ASP A 335 3.48 -29.96 11.03
N MET A 336 4.49 -29.07 10.98
CA MET A 336 4.60 -27.93 11.91
C MET A 336 3.39 -26.99 11.79
N LEU A 337 2.95 -26.66 10.57
CA LEU A 337 1.75 -25.84 10.36
C LEU A 337 0.48 -26.52 10.90
N MET A 338 0.33 -27.82 10.69
CA MET A 338 -0.81 -28.57 11.22
C MET A 338 -0.82 -28.59 12.75
N ASN A 339 0.34 -28.76 13.38
CA ASN A 339 0.47 -28.70 14.84
C ASN A 339 0.13 -27.30 15.37
N LEU A 340 0.69 -26.25 14.77
CA LEU A 340 0.42 -24.86 15.15
C LEU A 340 -1.06 -24.50 15.00
N THR A 341 -1.65 -24.78 13.82
CA THR A 341 -3.05 -24.47 13.55
C THR A 341 -4.01 -25.27 14.44
N SER A 342 -3.70 -26.54 14.72
CA SER A 342 -4.49 -27.35 15.66
C SER A 342 -4.38 -26.83 17.10
N ALA A 343 -3.19 -26.43 17.54
CA ALA A 343 -2.95 -25.83 18.84
C ALA A 343 -3.70 -24.49 18.99
N MET A 344 -3.83 -23.72 17.91
CA MET A 344 -4.67 -22.52 17.82
C MET A 344 -6.16 -22.85 17.60
N CYS A 345 -6.60 -24.11 17.63
CA CYS A 345 -8.01 -24.50 17.43
C CYS A 345 -8.59 -24.04 16.09
N TRP A 346 -7.79 -24.15 15.03
CA TRP A 346 -8.26 -24.03 13.65
C TRP A 346 -8.52 -25.42 13.07
N LYS A 347 -9.47 -25.50 12.14
CA LYS A 347 -9.80 -26.75 11.44
C LYS A 347 -9.42 -26.64 9.97
N LEU A 348 -8.64 -27.60 9.47
CA LEU A 348 -8.42 -27.77 8.04
C LEU A 348 -9.72 -28.28 7.40
N ILE A 349 -10.27 -27.55 6.43
CA ILE A 349 -11.53 -27.90 5.76
C ILE A 349 -11.34 -28.39 4.33
N ALA A 350 -10.26 -27.95 3.67
CA ALA A 350 -9.96 -28.37 2.31
C ALA A 350 -8.44 -28.42 2.07
N ARG A 351 -7.99 -29.40 1.28
CA ARG A 351 -6.65 -29.48 0.72
C ARG A 351 -6.71 -30.09 -0.68
N GLN A 352 -6.81 -29.24 -1.69
CA GLN A 352 -7.05 -29.63 -3.09
C GLN A 352 -6.24 -28.73 -4.02
N VAL A 353 -5.77 -29.28 -5.15
CA VAL A 353 -5.15 -28.52 -6.27
C VAL A 353 -4.16 -27.44 -5.79
N GLN A 354 -3.16 -27.85 -5.00
CA GLN A 354 -2.09 -26.98 -4.47
C GLN A 354 -2.50 -25.95 -3.40
N THR A 355 -3.74 -26.00 -2.92
CA THR A 355 -4.31 -25.06 -1.95
C THR A 355 -4.81 -25.80 -0.72
N ALA A 356 -4.58 -25.23 0.45
CA ALA A 356 -5.17 -25.62 1.72
C ALA A 356 -6.01 -24.47 2.30
N ILE A 357 -7.13 -24.80 2.95
CA ILE A 357 -8.02 -23.84 3.61
C ILE A 357 -8.29 -24.29 5.04
N TRP A 358 -8.02 -23.41 5.99
CA TRP A 358 -8.43 -23.57 7.39
C TRP A 358 -9.55 -22.60 7.74
N ILE A 359 -10.37 -22.99 8.70
CA ILE A 359 -11.35 -22.12 9.37
C ILE A 359 -10.93 -21.89 10.83
N LYS A 360 -10.95 -20.64 11.27
CA LYS A 360 -10.75 -20.24 12.67
C LYS A 360 -12.04 -20.48 13.46
N GLN A 361 -12.17 -21.60 14.14
CA GLN A 361 -13.44 -22.01 14.78
C GLN A 361 -13.80 -21.10 15.98
N ASP A 362 -15.07 -21.00 16.35
CA ASP A 362 -15.47 -20.37 17.62
C ASP A 362 -15.35 -21.38 18.78
N ASN A 363 -14.16 -21.53 19.36
CA ASN A 363 -13.91 -22.53 20.40
C ASN A 363 -12.87 -22.07 21.45
N ASN A 364 -13.32 -21.25 22.40
CA ASN A 364 -12.49 -20.81 23.53
C ASN A 364 -12.12 -21.95 24.49
N LEU A 365 -12.98 -22.97 24.64
CA LEU A 365 -12.68 -24.12 25.50
C LEU A 365 -11.43 -24.87 25.00
N CYS A 366 -11.34 -25.10 23.70
CA CYS A 366 -10.16 -25.68 23.07
C CYS A 366 -8.90 -24.82 23.32
N LEU A 367 -9.00 -23.48 23.18
CA LEU A 367 -7.86 -22.59 23.42
C LEU A 367 -7.38 -22.69 24.87
N GLN A 368 -8.30 -22.69 25.84
CA GLN A 368 -7.99 -22.81 27.26
C GLN A 368 -7.35 -24.16 27.60
N GLN A 369 -7.87 -25.27 27.03
CA GLN A 369 -7.30 -26.61 27.19
C GLN A 369 -5.89 -26.70 26.60
N ASN A 370 -5.68 -26.21 25.37
CA ASN A 370 -4.38 -26.20 24.72
C ASN A 370 -3.37 -25.31 25.46
N ALA A 371 -3.83 -24.22 26.08
CA ALA A 371 -2.99 -23.37 26.92
C ALA A 371 -2.56 -24.07 28.23
N GLN A 372 -3.46 -24.83 28.88
CA GLN A 372 -3.11 -25.66 30.05
C GLN A 372 -2.07 -26.73 29.70
N GLN A 373 -2.14 -27.29 28.50
CA GLN A 373 -1.18 -28.25 27.97
C GLN A 373 0.12 -27.59 27.44
N LYS A 374 0.24 -26.26 27.55
CA LYS A 374 1.40 -25.47 27.09
C LYS A 374 1.66 -25.56 25.58
N PHE A 375 0.64 -25.88 24.78
CA PHE A 375 0.75 -25.86 23.31
C PHE A 375 0.63 -24.43 22.74
N ILE A 376 -0.07 -23.54 23.45
CA ILE A 376 -0.15 -22.11 23.14
C ILE A 376 -0.12 -21.28 24.43
N SER A 377 0.08 -19.98 24.29
CA SER A 377 -0.16 -18.99 25.34
C SER A 377 -1.40 -18.15 24.99
N ILE A 378 -2.16 -17.77 26.01
CA ILE A 378 -3.27 -16.82 25.86
C ILE A 378 -2.74 -15.41 26.07
N CYS A 379 -3.12 -14.48 25.20
CA CYS A 379 -2.73 -13.08 25.36
C CYS A 379 -3.40 -12.47 26.59
N GLU A 380 -2.63 -11.70 27.36
CA GLU A 380 -3.19 -10.84 28.39
C GLU A 380 -4.20 -9.85 27.79
N SER A 381 -5.23 -9.50 28.56
CA SER A 381 -6.25 -8.54 28.14
C SER A 381 -5.59 -7.26 27.66
N THR A 382 -5.77 -6.94 26.38
CA THR A 382 -5.23 -5.73 25.79
C THR A 382 -6.19 -4.58 25.93
N ASP A 383 -5.63 -3.39 26.09
CA ASP A 383 -6.37 -2.16 25.93
C ASP A 383 -6.79 -2.01 24.46
N VAL A 384 -8.05 -2.37 24.18
CA VAL A 384 -8.66 -2.31 22.84
C VAL A 384 -8.66 -0.87 22.29
N ALA A 385 -8.50 0.14 23.15
CA ALA A 385 -8.41 1.53 22.73
C ALA A 385 -7.08 1.88 22.05
N LYS A 386 -6.02 1.07 22.23
CA LYS A 386 -4.69 1.37 21.65
C LYS A 386 -4.60 0.97 20.17
N PRO A 387 -4.20 1.89 19.29
CA PRO A 387 -3.91 1.58 17.89
C PRO A 387 -2.81 0.52 17.75
N SER A 388 -2.97 -0.40 16.80
CA SER A 388 -1.92 -1.35 16.39
C SER A 388 -0.93 -0.63 15.46
N TRP A 389 -0.23 0.38 15.97
CA TRP A 389 0.78 1.14 15.21
C TRP A 389 2.15 0.91 15.83
N LYS A 390 3.09 0.39 15.03
CA LYS A 390 4.45 -0.01 15.46
C LYS A 390 4.47 -0.92 16.70
N THR A 391 3.38 -1.61 16.98
CA THR A 391 3.27 -2.53 18.12
C THR A 391 4.04 -3.81 17.79
N PRO A 392 4.95 -4.28 18.67
CA PRO A 392 5.63 -5.55 18.47
C PRO A 392 4.64 -6.70 18.33
N LEU A 393 5.00 -7.70 17.52
CA LEU A 393 4.26 -8.95 17.45
C LEU A 393 4.20 -9.62 18.81
N ARG A 394 3.11 -10.35 19.05
CA ARG A 394 2.91 -11.10 20.27
C ARG A 394 2.85 -12.57 19.95
N ASN A 395 3.63 -13.35 20.68
CA ASN A 395 3.62 -14.80 20.54
C ASN A 395 2.55 -15.42 21.45
N CYS A 396 1.28 -15.07 21.23
CA CYS A 396 0.12 -15.55 21.97
C CYS A 396 -1.15 -15.49 21.10
N VAL A 397 -2.21 -16.18 21.53
CA VAL A 397 -3.54 -16.15 20.89
C VAL A 397 -4.54 -15.48 21.82
N ALA A 398 -5.34 -14.54 21.29
CA ALA A 398 -6.37 -13.86 22.08
C ALA A 398 -7.63 -14.72 22.20
N GLU A 399 -8.35 -14.57 23.32
CA GLU A 399 -9.68 -15.17 23.44
C GLU A 399 -10.64 -14.63 22.36
N ARG A 400 -11.50 -15.51 21.87
CA ARG A 400 -12.42 -15.24 20.75
C ARG A 400 -13.66 -14.56 21.28
N THR A 401 -13.99 -13.41 20.70
CA THR A 401 -15.29 -12.76 20.86
C THR A 401 -15.99 -12.83 19.52
N PHE A 402 -17.03 -13.66 19.42
CA PHE A 402 -17.81 -13.76 18.20
C PHE A 402 -18.70 -12.53 18.03
N GLN A 403 -18.54 -11.83 16.91
CA GLN A 403 -19.40 -10.73 16.49
C GLN A 403 -19.98 -11.08 15.12
N LYS A 404 -21.29 -11.35 15.09
CA LYS A 404 -22.01 -11.58 13.84
C LYS A 404 -22.23 -10.25 13.15
N LEU A 405 -21.63 -10.05 11.99
CA LEU A 405 -21.89 -8.91 11.12
C LEU A 405 -22.90 -9.27 10.02
N PRO A 406 -23.79 -8.34 9.63
CA PRO A 406 -24.68 -8.57 8.49
C PRO A 406 -23.89 -8.61 7.17
N PRO A 407 -24.51 -8.98 6.04
CA PRO A 407 -23.88 -8.84 4.71
C PRO A 407 -23.47 -7.39 4.42
N LYS A 408 -22.42 -7.19 3.60
CA LYS A 408 -21.76 -5.88 3.39
C LYS A 408 -22.69 -4.69 3.12
N PRO A 409 -23.71 -4.76 2.23
CA PRO A 409 -24.57 -3.60 1.99
C PRO A 409 -25.24 -3.07 3.26
N GLN A 410 -25.59 -3.97 4.19
CA GLN A 410 -26.20 -3.61 5.46
C GLN A 410 -25.17 -3.12 6.49
N ARG A 411 -23.92 -3.61 6.43
CA ARG A 411 -22.85 -3.20 7.37
C ARG A 411 -22.58 -1.70 7.38
N LEU A 412 -22.70 -1.03 6.23
CA LEU A 412 -22.41 0.39 6.08
C LEU A 412 -23.26 1.29 7.00
N SER A 413 -24.46 0.83 7.36
CA SER A 413 -25.44 1.54 8.20
C SER A 413 -25.72 0.84 9.54
N GLU A 414 -25.03 -0.27 9.83
CA GLU A 414 -25.24 -1.04 11.06
C GLU A 414 -24.45 -0.42 12.22
N TYR A 415 -25.15 -0.12 13.32
CA TYR A 415 -24.51 0.34 14.54
C TYR A 415 -23.94 -0.86 15.32
N SER A 416 -22.61 -1.00 15.37
CA SER A 416 -21.96 -2.13 16.03
C SER A 416 -21.72 -1.93 17.53
N GLY A 417 -21.58 -3.03 18.27
CA GLY A 417 -21.21 -2.99 19.69
C GLY A 417 -19.83 -2.36 19.95
N THR A 418 -18.95 -2.37 18.94
CA THR A 418 -17.64 -1.70 18.98
C THR A 418 -17.80 -0.19 19.14
N LEU A 419 -18.76 0.44 18.45
CA LEU A 419 -19.03 1.88 18.60
C LEU A 419 -19.40 2.24 20.04
N ASN A 420 -20.23 1.42 20.69
CA ASN A 420 -20.60 1.62 22.09
C ASN A 420 -19.39 1.55 23.03
N LYS A 421 -18.47 0.59 22.81
CA LYS A 421 -17.22 0.46 23.59
C LYS A 421 -16.30 1.67 23.40
N LEU A 422 -16.39 2.36 22.26
CA LEU A 422 -15.65 3.59 21.96
C LEU A 422 -16.38 4.86 22.47
N GLY A 423 -17.52 4.71 23.17
CA GLY A 423 -18.30 5.83 23.68
C GLY A 423 -19.08 6.60 22.60
N ILE A 424 -19.31 5.98 21.44
CA ILE A 424 -20.03 6.59 20.32
C ILE A 424 -21.44 6.03 20.30
N ASN A 425 -22.44 6.87 20.55
CA ASN A 425 -23.84 6.47 20.52
C ASN A 425 -24.41 6.38 19.09
N ARG A 426 -25.60 5.79 18.96
CA ARG A 426 -26.27 5.56 17.66
C ARG A 426 -26.58 6.87 16.93
N GLU A 427 -26.98 7.90 17.65
CA GLU A 427 -27.29 9.22 17.09
C GLU A 427 -26.06 9.84 16.43
N LYS A 428 -24.92 9.88 17.12
CA LYS A 428 -23.66 10.41 16.60
C LYS A 428 -23.19 9.66 15.35
N PHE A 429 -23.34 8.33 15.33
CA PHE A 429 -23.01 7.51 14.17
C PHE A 429 -23.87 7.83 12.93
N LEU A 430 -25.18 8.02 13.14
CA LEU A 430 -26.11 8.38 12.06
C LEU A 430 -25.85 9.80 11.55
N LEU A 431 -25.64 10.75 12.46
CA LEU A 431 -25.32 12.14 12.12
C LEU A 431 -24.02 12.25 11.33
N ASP A 432 -22.98 11.49 11.68
CA ASP A 432 -21.73 11.43 10.90
C ASP A 432 -21.99 10.99 9.45
N THR A 433 -22.78 9.93 9.25
CA THR A 433 -23.08 9.42 7.90
C THR A 433 -23.90 10.41 7.07
N ILE A 434 -24.92 11.04 7.67
CA ILE A 434 -25.75 12.06 7.01
C ILE A 434 -24.92 13.29 6.66
N TYR A 435 -24.05 13.73 7.57
CA TYR A 435 -23.17 14.86 7.35
C TYR A 435 -22.27 14.64 6.13
N TRP A 436 -21.58 13.49 6.06
CA TRP A 436 -20.70 13.19 4.93
C TRP A 436 -21.46 13.03 3.62
N GLN A 437 -22.70 12.56 3.66
CA GLN A 437 -23.55 12.46 2.46
C GLN A 437 -23.81 13.82 1.84
N ASP A 438 -24.07 14.85 2.65
CA ASP A 438 -24.23 16.22 2.18
C ASP A 438 -22.89 16.80 1.69
N GLN A 439 -21.83 16.66 2.48
CA GLN A 439 -20.53 17.27 2.15
C GLN A 439 -19.95 16.73 0.85
N ILE A 440 -20.02 15.43 0.58
CA ILE A 440 -19.51 14.84 -0.66
C ILE A 440 -20.24 15.37 -1.89
N ARG A 441 -21.57 15.58 -1.81
CA ARG A 441 -22.33 16.21 -2.90
C ARG A 441 -21.84 17.63 -3.18
N GLN A 442 -21.56 18.41 -2.12
CA GLN A 442 -20.99 19.74 -2.27
C GLN A 442 -19.59 19.69 -2.88
N TYR A 443 -18.74 18.76 -2.43
CA TYR A 443 -17.37 18.62 -2.93
C TYR A 443 -17.32 18.34 -4.42
N TRP A 444 -18.08 17.35 -4.91
CA TRP A 444 -18.09 17.01 -6.34
C TRP A 444 -18.63 18.16 -7.20
N ARG A 445 -19.66 18.87 -6.70
CA ARG A 445 -20.19 20.06 -7.36
C ARG A 445 -19.15 21.18 -7.47
N LEU A 446 -18.42 21.46 -6.40
CA LEU A 446 -17.44 22.54 -6.36
C LEU A 446 -16.17 22.22 -7.15
N MET A 447 -15.70 20.97 -7.10
CA MET A 447 -14.56 20.52 -7.91
C MET A 447 -14.91 20.39 -9.41
N ASN A 448 -16.20 20.36 -9.75
CA ASN A 448 -16.71 20.20 -11.11
C ASN A 448 -16.15 18.94 -11.82
N ILE A 449 -16.27 17.79 -11.14
CA ILE A 449 -15.79 16.48 -11.64
C ILE A 449 -16.93 15.45 -11.68
N GLU A 450 -16.77 14.42 -12.51
CA GLU A 450 -17.67 13.28 -12.58
C GLU A 450 -17.26 12.16 -11.58
N GLU A 451 -18.17 11.23 -11.29
CA GLU A 451 -17.92 10.10 -10.37
C GLU A 451 -16.75 9.21 -10.82
N LYS A 452 -16.52 9.09 -12.14
CA LYS A 452 -15.47 8.26 -12.73
C LYS A 452 -14.09 8.93 -12.81
N ASP A 453 -14.01 10.23 -12.49
CA ASP A 453 -12.76 10.99 -12.57
C ASP A 453 -11.82 10.72 -11.39
N VAL A 454 -12.34 10.09 -10.34
CA VAL A 454 -11.60 9.70 -9.13
C VAL A 454 -11.73 8.19 -8.96
N ARG A 455 -10.63 7.52 -8.61
CA ARG A 455 -10.62 6.07 -8.34
C ARG A 455 -9.95 5.75 -7.00
N ASN A 456 -8.74 6.24 -6.81
CA ASN A 456 -7.92 6.01 -5.62
C ASN A 456 -8.12 7.17 -4.65
N VAL A 457 -8.79 6.93 -3.52
CA VAL A 457 -9.07 7.96 -2.52
C VAL A 457 -8.41 7.62 -1.21
N MET A 458 -7.92 8.63 -0.50
CA MET A 458 -7.43 8.49 0.87
C MET A 458 -8.14 9.50 1.76
N ASP A 459 -8.83 8.98 2.77
CA ASP A 459 -9.35 9.78 3.87
C ASP A 459 -8.30 9.76 4.99
N MET A 460 -7.59 10.87 5.15
CA MET A 460 -6.39 10.95 5.98
C MET A 460 -6.72 10.97 7.48
N ASN A 461 -7.97 11.29 7.82
CA ASN A 461 -8.50 11.22 9.18
C ASN A 461 -9.95 10.75 9.16
N ALA A 462 -10.13 9.44 8.95
CA ALA A 462 -11.41 8.86 8.60
C ALA A 462 -12.43 8.79 9.73
N PHE A 463 -12.02 8.93 10.98
CA PHE A 463 -12.87 8.79 12.16
C PHE A 463 -13.75 7.52 12.10
N LEU A 464 -15.02 7.59 11.69
CA LEU A 464 -15.94 6.43 11.57
C LEU A 464 -16.10 5.89 10.14
N GLY A 465 -15.39 6.47 9.16
CA GLY A 465 -15.47 6.08 7.75
C GLY A 465 -16.73 6.56 7.04
N GLY A 466 -17.46 7.54 7.60
CA GLY A 466 -18.69 8.08 6.98
C GLY A 466 -18.46 8.65 5.58
N PHE A 467 -17.30 9.29 5.36
CA PHE A 467 -16.86 9.73 4.03
C PHE A 467 -16.80 8.57 3.03
N ALA A 468 -16.13 7.47 3.39
CA ALA A 468 -16.03 6.29 2.52
C ALA A 468 -17.36 5.56 2.29
N VAL A 469 -18.28 5.59 3.27
CA VAL A 469 -19.61 4.97 3.12
C VAL A 469 -20.40 5.58 1.99
N VAL A 470 -20.40 6.91 1.87
CA VAL A 470 -21.11 7.61 0.80
C VAL A 470 -20.52 7.26 -0.56
N LEU A 471 -19.19 7.19 -0.62
CA LEU A 471 -18.42 6.85 -1.81
C LEU A 471 -18.56 5.38 -2.23
N ASN A 472 -19.05 4.48 -1.37
CA ASN A 472 -19.13 3.04 -1.66
C ASN A 472 -20.10 2.70 -2.82
N THR A 473 -20.96 3.64 -3.23
CA THR A 473 -21.83 3.48 -4.42
C THR A 473 -21.12 3.79 -5.74
N TRP A 474 -19.93 4.40 -5.68
CA TRP A 474 -19.13 4.78 -6.83
C TRP A 474 -17.99 3.77 -7.06
N PRO A 475 -17.40 3.71 -8.27
CA PRO A 475 -16.31 2.78 -8.56
C PRO A 475 -14.97 3.24 -7.96
N VAL A 476 -14.96 3.62 -6.68
CA VAL A 476 -13.80 4.13 -5.93
C VAL A 476 -13.38 3.14 -4.85
N TRP A 477 -12.13 3.22 -4.42
CA TRP A 477 -11.70 2.58 -3.19
C TRP A 477 -11.07 3.63 -2.29
N VAL A 478 -11.34 3.51 -0.99
CA VAL A 478 -10.92 4.50 -0.01
C VAL A 478 -9.98 3.85 0.98
N MET A 479 -8.76 4.34 1.08
CA MET A 479 -7.88 4.08 2.21
C MET A 479 -8.34 4.95 3.39
N ASN A 480 -9.02 4.34 4.36
CA ASN A 480 -9.47 5.04 5.56
C ASN A 480 -8.36 5.06 6.61
N VAL A 481 -7.67 6.18 6.77
CA VAL A 481 -6.59 6.31 7.74
C VAL A 481 -7.15 6.80 9.07
N VAL A 482 -6.80 6.10 10.15
CA VAL A 482 -7.02 6.59 11.52
C VAL A 482 -5.66 6.98 12.11
N PRO A 483 -5.41 8.27 12.41
CA PRO A 483 -4.15 8.71 12.97
C PRO A 483 -3.79 7.96 14.26
N ALA A 484 -2.54 7.51 14.39
CA ALA A 484 -2.09 6.65 15.48
C ALA A 484 -2.08 7.34 16.86
N ASN A 485 -2.16 8.66 16.90
CA ASN A 485 -2.35 9.46 18.12
C ASN A 485 -3.82 9.65 18.51
N MET A 486 -4.77 9.16 17.72
CA MET A 486 -6.20 9.28 17.99
C MET A 486 -6.78 7.98 18.56
N ASN A 487 -8.00 8.06 19.08
CA ASN A 487 -8.74 6.89 19.54
C ASN A 487 -8.90 5.86 18.42
N ASN A 488 -8.80 4.57 18.78
CA ASN A 488 -8.99 3.47 17.84
C ASN A 488 -10.44 3.37 17.33
N THR A 489 -10.78 4.15 16.30
CA THR A 489 -12.05 4.05 15.58
C THR A 489 -11.96 3.14 14.35
N LEU A 490 -10.77 2.68 13.99
CA LEU A 490 -10.55 1.83 12.82
C LEU A 490 -11.28 0.49 12.94
N SER A 491 -11.41 -0.05 14.16
CA SER A 491 -12.24 -1.24 14.41
C SER A 491 -13.70 -1.06 13.97
N ALA A 492 -14.29 0.11 14.20
CA ALA A 492 -15.63 0.44 13.74
C ALA A 492 -15.72 0.57 12.21
N ILE A 493 -14.67 1.07 11.55
CA ILE A 493 -14.58 1.14 10.09
C ILE A 493 -14.61 -0.28 9.48
N TYR A 494 -13.86 -1.23 10.05
CA TYR A 494 -13.85 -2.62 9.61
C TYR A 494 -15.18 -3.35 9.87
N ASP A 495 -15.91 -2.99 10.93
CA ASP A 495 -17.25 -3.49 11.19
C ASP A 495 -18.26 -3.05 10.12
N ARG A 496 -18.04 -1.87 9.51
CA ARG A 496 -18.83 -1.36 8.37
C ARG A 496 -18.48 -2.03 7.04
N GLY A 497 -17.47 -2.91 7.00
CA GLY A 497 -17.02 -3.57 5.77
C GLY A 497 -16.10 -2.72 4.90
N LEU A 498 -15.44 -1.72 5.48
CA LEU A 498 -14.49 -0.82 4.83
C LEU A 498 -13.05 -1.19 5.19
N ILE A 499 -12.09 -0.83 4.33
CA ILE A 499 -10.66 -1.05 4.56
C ILE A 499 -9.98 0.25 5.01
N GLY A 500 -8.92 0.12 5.81
CA GLY A 500 -8.17 1.25 6.32
C GLY A 500 -6.89 0.83 7.03
N ALA A 501 -6.15 1.79 7.58
CA ALA A 501 -4.92 1.52 8.31
C ALA A 501 -4.69 2.56 9.40
N PHE A 502 -4.03 2.14 10.48
CA PHE A 502 -3.40 3.10 11.39
C PHE A 502 -2.17 3.69 10.73
N HIS A 503 -1.97 5.00 10.92
CA HIS A 503 -0.79 5.68 10.45
C HIS A 503 -0.47 6.90 11.27
N ASP A 504 0.81 7.26 11.32
CA ASP A 504 1.26 8.50 11.92
C ASP A 504 1.78 9.43 10.82
N TRP A 505 1.05 10.52 10.55
CA TRP A 505 1.35 11.49 9.50
C TRP A 505 2.65 12.28 9.71
N CYS A 506 3.30 12.12 10.86
CA CYS A 506 4.68 12.57 11.05
C CYS A 506 5.72 11.65 10.42
N GLU A 507 5.28 10.57 9.79
CA GLU A 507 6.10 9.70 8.98
C GLU A 507 5.48 9.52 7.60
N PRO A 508 6.28 9.32 6.56
CA PRO A 508 5.75 8.99 5.23
C PRO A 508 4.91 7.70 5.22
N PHE A 509 3.84 7.72 4.43
CA PHE A 509 2.95 6.60 4.23
C PHE A 509 3.61 5.54 3.36
N SER A 510 3.39 4.25 3.66
CA SER A 510 4.00 3.13 2.91
C SER A 510 3.31 2.89 1.56
N THR A 511 3.44 3.85 0.65
CA THR A 511 2.90 3.80 -0.72
C THR A 511 3.87 4.43 -1.72
N TYR A 512 3.69 4.10 -2.99
CA TYR A 512 4.42 4.73 -4.09
C TYR A 512 4.00 6.19 -4.29
N PRO A 513 4.86 7.06 -4.83
CA PRO A 513 4.45 8.39 -5.27
C PRO A 513 3.32 8.32 -6.32
N ARG A 514 2.48 9.37 -6.39
CA ARG A 514 1.40 9.50 -7.39
C ARG A 514 0.41 8.32 -7.36
N THR A 515 -0.04 7.96 -6.16
CA THR A 515 -1.00 6.87 -5.94
C THR A 515 -2.45 7.34 -5.96
N TYR A 516 -2.76 8.46 -5.30
CA TYR A 516 -4.14 8.87 -5.03
C TYR A 516 -4.60 9.97 -5.97
N ASP A 517 -5.87 9.90 -6.39
CA ASP A 517 -6.55 10.93 -7.18
C ASP A 517 -7.17 12.01 -6.28
N LEU A 518 -7.55 11.63 -5.04
CA LEU A 518 -8.14 12.52 -4.04
C LEU A 518 -7.59 12.23 -2.64
N LEU A 519 -7.10 13.26 -1.96
CA LEU A 519 -6.77 13.26 -0.53
C LEU A 519 -7.81 14.11 0.23
N HIS A 520 -8.40 13.55 1.27
CA HIS A 520 -9.32 14.26 2.15
C HIS A 520 -8.69 14.40 3.53
N ALA A 521 -8.46 15.64 3.96
CA ALA A 521 -7.84 16.00 5.23
C ALA A 521 -8.83 16.78 6.08
N ASN A 522 -9.48 16.09 7.03
CA ASN A 522 -10.43 16.69 7.96
C ASN A 522 -9.82 16.80 9.36
N ARG A 523 -9.65 18.03 9.85
CA ARG A 523 -9.00 18.35 11.15
C ARG A 523 -7.65 17.66 11.31
N LEU A 524 -6.92 17.46 10.20
CA LEU A 524 -5.67 16.72 10.19
C LEU A 524 -4.55 17.58 10.78
N PHE A 525 -4.33 18.79 10.29
CA PHE A 525 -3.17 19.61 10.67
C PHE A 525 -3.28 20.08 12.12
N THR A 526 -4.46 20.51 12.57
CA THR A 526 -4.70 20.87 13.98
C THR A 526 -4.40 19.70 14.92
N ASN A 527 -4.68 18.45 14.53
CA ASN A 527 -4.35 17.26 15.33
C ASN A 527 -2.83 17.04 15.49
N TYR A 528 -2.00 17.64 14.63
CA TYR A 528 -0.54 17.50 14.64
C TYR A 528 0.21 18.77 15.07
N ARG A 529 -0.47 19.91 15.24
CA ARG A 529 0.13 21.24 15.55
C ARG A 529 1.02 21.29 16.80
N ASN A 530 0.74 20.46 17.81
CA ASN A 530 1.39 20.52 19.14
C ASN A 530 2.25 19.29 19.48
N ARG A 531 2.68 18.49 18.50
CA ARG A 531 3.53 17.34 18.79
C ARG A 531 4.97 17.76 19.11
N GLU A 532 5.52 17.18 20.17
CA GLU A 532 6.90 17.39 20.65
C GLU A 532 7.97 16.91 19.64
N GLU A 533 7.60 16.09 18.64
CA GLU A 533 8.51 15.40 17.72
C GLU A 533 8.93 16.21 16.47
N GLY A 534 8.68 17.53 16.41
CA GLY A 534 9.22 18.41 15.36
C GLY A 534 8.60 18.28 13.95
N CYS A 535 7.49 17.57 13.84
CA CYS A 535 6.71 17.36 12.62
C CYS A 535 5.85 18.59 12.30
N LEU A 536 6.12 19.24 11.17
CA LEU A 536 5.44 20.47 10.77
C LEU A 536 4.38 20.24 9.68
N LEU A 537 3.50 21.22 9.51
CA LEU A 537 2.49 21.23 8.46
C LEU A 537 3.11 21.03 7.07
N GLU A 538 4.28 21.62 6.82
CA GLU A 538 5.03 21.49 5.58
C GLU A 538 5.49 20.05 5.30
N ASP A 539 5.79 19.28 6.35
CA ASP A 539 6.17 17.87 6.21
C ASP A 539 4.96 17.03 5.75
N ILE A 540 3.79 17.30 6.32
CA ILE A 540 2.52 16.65 5.92
C ILE A 540 2.15 17.07 4.49
N MET A 541 2.24 18.36 4.15
CA MET A 541 1.99 18.85 2.78
C MET A 541 2.92 18.20 1.75
N LEU A 542 4.20 17.99 2.10
CA LEU A 542 5.15 17.31 1.23
C LEU A 542 4.81 15.83 1.01
N GLU A 543 4.36 15.14 2.05
CA GLU A 543 3.88 13.76 1.93
C GLU A 543 2.61 13.68 1.07
N MET A 544 1.67 14.61 1.27
CA MET A 544 0.47 14.75 0.43
C MET A 544 0.85 14.97 -1.03
N ASP A 545 1.82 15.85 -1.32
CA ASP A 545 2.30 16.07 -2.68
C ASP A 545 2.87 14.78 -3.28
N ARG A 546 3.73 14.07 -2.54
CA ARG A 546 4.38 12.85 -3.00
C ARG A 546 3.36 11.80 -3.42
N ILE A 547 2.33 11.55 -2.61
CA ILE A 547 1.36 10.48 -2.85
C ILE A 547 0.21 10.89 -3.80
N LEU A 548 -0.01 12.18 -4.03
CA LEU A 548 -1.04 12.69 -4.92
C LEU A 548 -0.60 12.64 -6.39
N ARG A 549 -1.51 12.21 -7.26
CA ARG A 549 -1.29 12.21 -8.71
C ARG A 549 -1.28 13.62 -9.30
N PRO A 550 -0.60 13.85 -10.43
CA PRO A 550 -0.81 15.07 -11.21
C PRO A 550 -2.31 15.26 -11.52
N GLN A 551 -2.81 16.49 -11.40
CA GLN A 551 -4.23 16.87 -11.50
C GLN A 551 -5.13 16.31 -10.38
N GLY A 552 -4.57 15.58 -9.42
CA GLY A 552 -5.29 15.11 -8.25
C GLY A 552 -5.72 16.25 -7.32
N TYR A 553 -6.73 15.97 -6.51
CA TYR A 553 -7.36 16.92 -5.61
C TYR A 553 -6.97 16.68 -4.16
N VAL A 554 -6.92 17.76 -3.39
CA VAL A 554 -6.86 17.75 -1.93
C VAL A 554 -8.02 18.58 -1.40
N ILE A 555 -8.74 18.04 -0.43
CA ILE A 555 -9.78 18.78 0.30
C ILE A 555 -9.31 18.91 1.75
N ILE A 556 -9.12 20.15 2.21
CA ILE A 556 -8.69 20.47 3.56
C ILE A 556 -9.83 21.16 4.29
N ARG A 557 -10.22 20.61 5.43
CA ARG A 557 -11.43 21.01 6.16
C ARG A 557 -11.26 20.94 7.67
N GLY A 558 -12.03 21.75 8.39
CA GLY A 558 -12.14 21.69 9.84
C GLY A 558 -10.88 22.16 10.56
N GLU A 559 -10.00 22.83 9.83
CA GLU A 559 -8.79 23.46 10.37
C GLU A 559 -9.11 24.88 10.84
N ASP A 560 -8.27 25.41 11.72
CA ASP A 560 -8.33 26.82 12.12
C ASP A 560 -7.85 27.77 11.00
N ASP A 561 -8.18 29.06 11.12
CA ASP A 561 -7.87 30.07 10.11
C ASP A 561 -6.35 30.22 9.88
N ASP A 562 -5.52 30.02 10.91
CA ASP A 562 -4.06 30.08 10.79
C ASP A 562 -3.55 28.98 9.85
N VAL A 563 -4.03 27.74 10.05
CA VAL A 563 -3.68 26.60 9.19
C VAL A 563 -4.16 26.84 7.77
N ILE A 564 -5.42 27.26 7.56
CA ILE A 564 -5.96 27.52 6.22
C ILE A 564 -5.14 28.61 5.51
N SER A 565 -4.82 29.71 6.20
CA SER A 565 -3.99 30.78 5.66
C SER A 565 -2.59 30.26 5.30
N ARG A 566 -1.96 29.49 6.20
CA ARG A 566 -0.62 28.94 5.97
C ARG A 566 -0.59 27.99 4.78
N VAL A 567 -1.55 27.08 4.65
CA VAL A 567 -1.64 26.18 3.48
C VAL A 567 -1.85 26.99 2.20
N LYS A 568 -2.75 27.98 2.21
CA LYS A 568 -3.02 28.82 1.04
C LYS A 568 -1.77 29.56 0.56
N ASP A 569 -0.95 30.06 1.48
CA ASP A 569 0.32 30.73 1.18
C ASP A 569 1.39 29.78 0.62
N LEU A 570 1.39 28.53 1.09
CA LEU A 570 2.35 27.51 0.69
C LEU A 570 1.97 26.77 -0.59
N ALA A 571 0.69 26.51 -0.83
CA ALA A 571 0.20 25.67 -1.93
C ALA A 571 0.77 26.08 -3.31
N PRO A 572 0.87 27.37 -3.68
CA PRO A 572 1.52 27.77 -4.92
C PRO A 572 3.00 27.37 -5.02
N LYS A 573 3.74 27.36 -3.90
CA LYS A 573 5.14 26.89 -3.84
C LYS A 573 5.27 25.39 -4.07
N PHE A 574 4.22 24.63 -3.78
CA PHE A 574 4.09 23.19 -4.07
C PHE A 574 3.50 22.92 -5.46
N LEU A 575 3.31 23.95 -6.30
CA LEU A 575 2.66 23.84 -7.61
C LEU A 575 1.20 23.37 -7.52
N TRP A 576 0.48 23.80 -6.48
CA TRP A 576 -0.95 23.57 -6.31
C TRP A 576 -1.75 24.84 -6.59
N GLU A 577 -2.91 24.67 -7.19
CA GLU A 577 -3.94 25.73 -7.32
C GLU A 577 -4.93 25.58 -6.19
N THR A 578 -5.45 26.69 -5.64
CA THR A 578 -6.36 26.65 -4.50
C THR A 578 -7.65 27.42 -4.76
N GLN A 579 -8.73 26.89 -4.22
CA GLN A 579 -10.06 27.50 -4.20
C GLN A 579 -10.62 27.39 -2.78
N LEU A 580 -10.89 28.55 -2.17
CA LEU A 580 -11.48 28.62 -0.84
C LEU A 580 -12.99 28.76 -0.95
N HIS A 581 -13.71 27.84 -0.32
CA HIS A 581 -15.15 27.91 -0.17
C HIS A 581 -15.53 27.88 1.31
N PHE A 582 -16.75 28.29 1.63
CA PHE A 582 -17.32 28.14 2.95
C PHE A 582 -18.45 27.12 2.88
N LEU A 583 -18.43 26.12 3.76
CA LEU A 583 -19.43 25.05 3.83
C LEU A 583 -19.89 24.86 5.28
N GLU A 584 -21.10 24.36 5.48
CA GLU A 584 -21.62 24.06 6.83
C GLU A 584 -20.88 22.88 7.46
N ASN A 585 -20.47 23.03 8.72
CA ASN A 585 -19.93 21.95 9.53
C ASN A 585 -21.02 21.13 10.22
N ASP A 586 -20.62 20.17 11.06
CA ASP A 586 -21.52 19.30 11.82
C ASP A 586 -22.46 20.05 12.80
N GLN A 587 -22.11 21.30 13.14
CA GLN A 587 -22.92 22.22 13.94
C GLN A 587 -23.72 23.23 13.11
N LYS A 588 -23.79 23.06 11.78
CA LYS A 588 -24.42 23.99 10.82
C LYS A 588 -23.83 25.40 10.84
N LYS A 589 -22.56 25.53 11.23
CA LYS A 589 -21.81 26.79 11.14
C LYS A 589 -20.96 26.77 9.88
N MET A 590 -20.89 27.89 9.19
CA MET A 590 -20.01 28.03 8.03
C MET A 590 -18.55 27.97 8.48
N GLU A 591 -17.77 27.09 7.86
CA GLU A 591 -16.32 26.97 8.06
C GLU A 591 -15.57 27.03 6.73
N PRO A 592 -14.31 27.49 6.71
CA PRO A 592 -13.50 27.46 5.50
C PRO A 592 -13.17 26.01 5.09
N VAL A 593 -13.30 25.74 3.79
CA VAL A 593 -12.89 24.49 3.14
C VAL A 593 -12.02 24.85 1.95
N LEU A 594 -10.77 24.40 1.99
CA LEU A 594 -9.79 24.67 0.96
C LEU A 594 -9.71 23.48 0.01
N PHE A 595 -10.02 23.71 -1.26
CA PHE A 595 -9.84 22.76 -2.34
C PHE A 595 -8.52 23.09 -3.04
N CYS A 596 -7.61 22.13 -3.09
CA CYS A 596 -6.34 22.28 -3.81
C CYS A 596 -6.30 21.29 -4.98
N GLN A 597 -5.73 21.70 -6.11
CA GLN A 597 -5.46 20.81 -7.24
C GLN A 597 -3.99 20.87 -7.61
N LYS A 598 -3.34 19.71 -7.67
CA LYS A 598 -1.92 19.61 -8.05
C LYS A 598 -1.76 19.83 -9.56
N LYS A 599 -0.90 20.76 -9.96
CA LYS A 599 -0.59 20.97 -11.40
C LYS A 599 0.09 19.75 -12.00
N PHE A 600 -0.13 19.53 -13.29
CA PHE A 600 0.68 18.59 -14.05
C PHE A 600 1.92 19.32 -14.61
N TRP A 601 3.09 18.89 -14.15
CA TRP A 601 4.39 19.42 -14.52
C TRP A 601 5.38 18.29 -14.79
N ALA A 602 6.47 18.57 -15.52
CA ALA A 602 7.57 17.66 -15.79
C ALA A 602 8.90 18.41 -15.73
N VAL A 603 9.98 17.70 -15.42
CA VAL A 603 11.35 18.22 -15.57
C VAL A 603 11.72 18.10 -17.05
N VAL A 604 11.97 19.24 -17.69
CA VAL A 604 12.35 19.36 -19.12
C VAL A 604 13.86 19.44 -19.27
#